data_AF-A0A7C5ML11-F1
#
_entry.id   AF-A0A7C5ML11-F1
#
_cell.length_a   1.000
_cell.length_b   1.000
_cell.length_c   1.000
_cell.angle_alpha   90.00
_cell.angle_beta   90.00
_cell.angle_gamma   90.00
#
_symmetry.space_group_name_H-M   'P 1'
#
loop_
_entity.id
_entity.type
_entity.pdbx_description
1 polymer ?
#
loop_
_entity_poly.entity_id
_entity_poly.type
_entity_poly.pdbx_seq_one_letter_code
_entity_poly.pdbx_strand_id
1 'polypeptide(L)' 'MKKKLLVFIIILSFFLKLILLPVKGDTKVEGEISIGKTSAVINSKVMKLDVAPVISNGRT' A
#
# COMPACT_ATOMS: atom_id res chain seq x y z
N MET A 1 -21.03 6.60 -41.69
CA MET A 1 -19.83 7.00 -40.91
C MET A 1 -20.09 7.07 -39.40
N LYS A 2 -21.22 7.60 -38.94
CA LYS A 2 -21.53 7.78 -37.50
C LYS A 2 -21.50 6.49 -36.65
N LYS A 3 -22.00 5.35 -37.18
CA LYS A 3 -21.99 4.06 -36.46
C LYS A 3 -20.59 3.50 -36.21
N LYS A 4 -19.68 3.64 -37.19
CA LYS A 4 -18.27 3.20 -37.07
C LYS A 4 -17.50 4.05 -36.06
N LEU A 5 -17.78 5.36 -36.03
CA LEU A 5 -17.21 6.29 -35.05
C LEU A 5 -17.65 5.94 -33.62
N LEU A 6 -18.92 5.60 -33.44
CA LEU A 6 -19.45 5.23 -32.12
C LEU A 6 -18.82 3.94 -31.58
N VAL A 7 -18.65 2.93 -32.44
CA VAL A 7 -17.96 1.68 -32.09
C VAL A 7 -16.49 1.94 -31.73
N PHE A 8 -15.81 2.82 -32.46
CA PHE A 8 -14.43 3.20 -32.15
C PHE A 8 -14.30 3.87 -30.78
N ILE A 9 -15.23 4.77 -30.42
CA ILE A 9 -15.23 5.43 -29.11
C ILE A 9 -15.46 4.43 -27.98
N ILE A 10 -16.35 3.46 -28.17
CA ILE A 10 -16.61 2.40 -27.18
C ILE A 10 -15.36 1.56 -26.96
N ILE A 11 -14.70 1.14 -28.04
CA ILE A 11 -13.45 0.36 -27.97
C ILE A 11 -12.36 1.17 -27.27
N LEU A 12 -12.16 2.43 -27.65
CA LEU A 12 -11.17 3.31 -27.05
C LEU A 12 -11.42 3.52 -25.54
N SER A 13 -12.67 3.68 -25.14
CA SER A 13 -13.05 3.81 -23.73
C SER A 13 -12.74 2.55 -22.91
N PHE A 14 -12.80 1.37 -23.53
CA PHE A 14 -12.48 0.11 -22.89
C PHE A 14 -10.97 -0.04 -22.65
N PHE A 15 -10.15 0.34 -23.64
CA PHE A 15 -8.69 0.33 -23.51
C PHE A 15 -8.19 1.37 -22.49
N LEU A 16 -8.85 2.53 -22.38
CA LEU A 16 -8.47 3.56 -21.41
C LEU A 16 -8.59 3.06 -19.95
N LYS A 17 -9.57 2.20 -19.67
CA LYS A 17 -9.76 1.61 -18.33
C LYS A 17 -8.63 0.66 -17.93
N LEU A 18 -7.91 0.04 -18.89
CA LEU A 18 -6.81 -0.88 -18.58
C LEU A 18 -5.60 -0.17 -17.96
N ILE A 19 -5.37 1.10 -18.29
CA ILE A 19 -4.20 1.88 -17.84
C ILE A 19 -4.39 2.36 -16.39
N LEU A 20 -5.64 2.52 -15.96
CA LEU A 20 -6.02 3.03 -14.64
C LEU A 20 -6.12 1.95 -13.56
N LEU A 21 -5.83 0.68 -13.86
CA LEU A 21 -5.78 -0.33 -12.81
C LEU A 21 -4.63 0.01 -11.86
N PRO A 22 -4.89 0.14 -10.54
CA PRO A 22 -3.83 0.35 -9.58
C PRO A 22 -2.90 -0.87 -9.62
N VAL A 23 -1.69 -0.67 -10.14
CA VAL A 23 -0.63 -1.67 -10.08
C VAL A 23 -0.33 -1.88 -8.60
N LYS A 24 -0.60 -3.08 -8.11
CA LYS A 24 -0.30 -3.47 -6.72
C LYS A 24 1.22 -3.61 -6.62
N GLY A 25 1.91 -2.48 -6.39
CA GLY A 25 3.33 -2.46 -6.07
C GLY A 25 3.57 -3.16 -4.74
N ASP A 26 4.82 -3.59 -4.52
CA ASP A 26 5.24 -4.17 -3.25
C ASP A 26 4.78 -3.26 -2.11
N THR A 27 3.92 -3.82 -1.25
CA THR A 27 3.43 -3.10 -0.07
C THR A 27 4.62 -2.90 0.85
N LYS A 28 5.18 -1.67 0.86
CA LYS A 28 6.18 -1.29 1.85
C LYS A 28 5.59 -1.58 3.23
N VAL A 29 6.27 -2.44 3.97
CA VAL A 29 5.92 -2.69 5.36
C VAL A 29 6.44 -1.51 6.15
N GLU A 30 5.54 -0.62 6.54
CA GLU A 30 5.84 0.50 7.40
C GLU A 30 5.38 0.17 8.82
N GLY A 31 6.29 0.38 9.78
CA GLY A 31 6.08 0.05 11.17
C GLY A 31 6.52 1.19 12.08
N GLU A 32 5.70 1.51 13.07
CA GLU A 32 6.05 2.40 14.18
C GLU A 32 6.25 1.55 15.44
N ILE A 33 7.44 1.66 16.03
CA ILE A 33 7.81 0.95 17.25
C ILE A 33 8.19 2.01 18.28
N SER A 34 7.58 1.93 19.47
CA SER A 34 7.93 2.80 20.59
C SER A 34 8.87 2.10 21.57
N ILE A 35 9.94 2.77 21.97
CA ILE A 35 10.85 2.29 23.02
C ILE A 35 10.09 2.08 24.34
N GLY A 36 10.36 0.97 25.03
CA GLY A 36 9.74 0.62 26.31
C GLY A 36 8.31 0.08 26.22
N LYS A 37 7.72 -0.01 25.02
CA LYS A 37 6.38 -0.59 24.83
C LYS A 37 6.46 -1.93 24.11
N THR A 38 5.62 -2.88 24.52
CA THR A 38 5.43 -4.15 23.82
C THR A 38 4.37 -4.05 22.72
N SER A 39 4.00 -2.86 22.28
CA SER A 39 3.01 -2.61 21.24
C SER A 39 3.66 -1.87 20.09
N ALA A 40 3.48 -2.37 18.87
CA ALA A 40 3.92 -1.74 17.64
C ALA A 40 2.74 -1.58 16.68
N VAL A 41 2.80 -0.57 15.81
CA VAL A 41 1.84 -0.39 14.71
C VAL A 41 2.53 -0.83 13.44
N ILE A 42 2.10 -1.94 12.82
CA ILE A 42 2.64 -2.43 11.55
C ILE A 42 1.53 -2.39 10.52
N ASN A 43 1.70 -1.65 9.43
CA ASN A 43 0.69 -1.49 8.38
C ASN A 43 -0.70 -1.11 8.95
N SER A 44 -0.73 -0.13 9.86
CA SER A 44 -1.93 0.32 10.58
C SER A 44 -2.58 -0.70 11.54
N LYS A 45 -1.95 -1.85 11.79
CA LYS A 45 -2.42 -2.85 12.74
C LYS A 45 -1.59 -2.80 14.01
N VAL A 46 -2.24 -2.78 15.17
CA VAL A 46 -1.56 -2.92 16.46
C VAL A 46 -1.16 -4.37 16.67
N MET A 47 0.14 -4.59 16.87
CA MET A 47 0.75 -5.89 17.13
C MET A 47 1.46 -5.89 18.49
N LYS A 48 1.42 -7.03 19.18
CA LYS A 48 2.17 -7.23 20.42
C LYS A 48 3.56 -7.78 20.09
N LEU A 49 4.59 -7.17 20.67
CA LEU A 49 5.97 -7.60 20.62
C LEU A 49 6.26 -8.56 21.77
N ASP A 50 7.19 -9.50 21.55
CA ASP A 50 7.64 -10.44 22.58
C ASP A 50 8.40 -9.71 23.70
N VAL A 51 9.19 -8.70 23.32
CA VAL A 51 10.00 -7.89 24.24
C VAL A 51 9.89 -6.42 23.84
N ALA A 52 9.87 -5.53 24.85
CA ALA A 52 9.89 -4.10 24.60
C ALA A 52 11.29 -3.66 24.11
N PRO A 53 11.41 -2.78 23.10
CA PRO A 53 12.70 -2.24 22.69
C PRO A 53 13.31 -1.41 23.81
N VAL A 54 14.62 -1.48 23.99
CA VAL A 54 15.33 -0.76 25.07
C VAL A 54 16.55 -0.09 24.48
N ILE A 55 16.86 1.14 24.92
CA ILE A 55 18.11 1.78 24.49
C ILE A 55 19.25 1.30 25.40
N SER A 56 20.29 0.71 24.81
CA SER A 56 21.52 0.32 25.46
C SER A 56 22.72 0.86 24.69
N ASN A 57 23.59 1.62 25.37
CA ASN A 57 24.77 2.26 24.76
C ASN A 57 24.44 3.08 23.50
N GLY A 58 23.29 3.76 23.49
CA GLY A 58 22.83 4.58 22.36
C GLY A 58 22.23 3.81 21.19
N ARG A 59 21.97 2.50 21.34
CA ARG A 59 21.30 1.67 20.33
C ARG A 59 20.01 1.09 20.89
N THR A 60 18.98 1.03 20.06
CA THR A 60 17.77 0.23 20.32
C THR A 60 18.06 -1.25 20.19
#